data_AF-A0A1W4X790-F1
#
_entry.id   AF-A0A1W4X790-F1
#
_cell.length_a   1.000
_cell.length_b   1.000
_cell.length_c   1.000
_cell.angle_alpha   90.00
_cell.angle_beta   90.00
_cell.angle_gamma   90.00
#
_symmetry.space_group_name_H-M   'P 1'
#
loop_
_entity.id
_entity.type
_entity.pdbx_description
1 polymer ?
#
loop_
_entity_poly.entity_id
_entity_poly.type
_entity_poly.pdbx_seq_one_letter_code
_entity_poly.pdbx_strand_id
1 'polypeptide(L)'
;MNMLGALAVRVHGIQDERWMTKDKITQYKGMVTLFRRDRKILEADSAVARKKQKKELKNLQKEIERQRHDLDNAIRGDRQMLRTTLQENRAMQLAYQDMHPLKVVECLHQENFNKRKQLDRLNYHMSQRTDQLIALKLEQAQLEDNKKSDDCLVLPVEKVIEIVTGQVQDAVLKREAALSVRHTYKKILNILKQDALYFDAVLNAIKIDACNQSKCMLGATQLGQLATEYLDDRIEEFNNLEKLVKRDMKERENNLQELRNRVHSVSENMRFFLRRDSDINLGRVLLEKTYSDIALKDDIEYLEGVLTVLKNSFAVPNFEALLPCILEQDRQKNRLQELLATMTEYRDTLLKKKNHAALMHSVMVNSMVETTLEYKAQKKELLTKIAEQETRKKEVDEVCMHRYKLLAMVRTALLAIWVFTLIINYDEPKGKGKGVVVQDERASKPQQAAEQDYTNALTIIEAIEKRLTKVINYIAGFELTQEQKEQAYKLFEGINRYPKSLFSREEDTEDSLLGGFVMEDPNVLSRLEIKKKSKQLYDLCSVDPDLIPDDKKKSSKKKKK
;
A
#
# COMPACT_ATOMS: atom_id res chain seq x y z
N MET A 1 22.10 -14.86 -117.92
CA MET A 1 22.17 -14.26 -119.26
C MET A 1 21.67 -15.29 -120.27
N ASN A 2 20.59 -15.02 -121.02
CA ASN A 2 20.05 -15.98 -121.98
C ASN A 2 20.76 -15.85 -123.34
N MET A 3 21.70 -16.77 -123.60
CA MET A 3 22.47 -16.86 -124.86
C MET A 3 21.64 -17.23 -126.11
N LEU A 4 20.34 -17.48 -125.95
CA LEU A 4 19.41 -17.87 -127.02
C LEU A 4 18.25 -16.86 -127.22
N GLY A 5 18.39 -15.65 -126.70
CA GLY A 5 17.41 -14.57 -126.94
C GLY A 5 17.38 -14.16 -128.42
N ALA A 6 16.20 -13.78 -128.93
CA ALA A 6 15.96 -13.50 -130.36
C ALA A 6 16.88 -12.43 -131.01
N LEU A 7 17.50 -11.57 -130.21
CA LEU A 7 18.55 -10.63 -130.65
C LEU A 7 19.86 -11.35 -131.02
N ALA A 8 20.32 -12.30 -130.19
CA ALA A 8 21.54 -13.07 -130.44
C ALA A 8 21.40 -14.03 -131.62
N VAL A 9 20.21 -14.59 -131.83
CA VAL A 9 19.89 -15.46 -132.99
C VAL A 9 20.05 -14.70 -134.32
N ARG A 10 19.81 -13.38 -134.35
CA ARG A 10 20.02 -12.54 -135.53
C ARG A 10 21.50 -12.27 -135.81
N VAL A 11 22.35 -12.28 -134.78
CA VAL A 11 23.81 -12.06 -134.90
C VAL A 11 24.55 -13.33 -135.38
N HIS A 12 24.06 -14.52 -135.03
CA HIS A 12 24.68 -15.79 -135.44
C HIS A 12 24.31 -16.28 -136.85
N GLY A 13 23.78 -15.41 -137.72
CA GLY A 13 23.84 -15.60 -139.17
C GLY A 13 23.13 -16.84 -139.74
N ILE A 14 22.19 -17.45 -139.02
CA ILE A 14 21.48 -18.65 -139.51
C ILE A 14 20.29 -18.27 -140.40
N GLN A 15 20.61 -17.62 -141.52
CA GLN A 15 19.72 -17.38 -142.66
C GLN A 15 20.46 -17.73 -143.94
N ASP A 16 20.46 -19.00 -144.31
CA ASP A 16 20.87 -19.43 -145.64
C ASP A 16 19.71 -19.16 -146.63
N GLU A 17 20.01 -18.54 -147.77
CA GLU A 17 19.00 -18.18 -148.78
C GLU A 17 18.34 -19.42 -149.41
N ARG A 18 18.95 -20.60 -149.24
CA ARG A 18 18.43 -21.89 -149.72
C ARG A 18 17.30 -22.47 -148.86
N TRP A 19 16.93 -21.83 -147.75
CA TRP A 19 15.90 -22.31 -146.82
C TRP A 19 14.47 -21.97 -147.27
N MET A 20 13.58 -22.97 -147.26
CA MET A 20 12.19 -22.79 -147.66
C MET A 20 11.34 -22.15 -146.54
N THR A 21 10.20 -21.55 -146.92
CA THR A 21 9.31 -20.84 -145.98
C THR A 21 8.81 -21.73 -144.83
N LYS A 22 8.70 -23.04 -145.05
CA LYS A 22 8.37 -24.03 -144.02
C LYS A 22 9.42 -24.07 -142.90
N ASP A 23 10.70 -23.92 -143.23
CA ASP A 23 11.81 -24.01 -142.28
C ASP A 23 11.83 -22.78 -141.36
N LYS A 24 11.60 -21.59 -141.94
CA LYS A 24 11.44 -20.32 -141.20
C LYS A 24 10.23 -20.36 -140.24
N ILE A 25 9.08 -20.88 -140.67
CA ILE A 25 7.91 -21.06 -139.79
C ILE A 25 8.21 -22.05 -138.65
N THR A 26 8.97 -23.11 -138.93
CA THR A 26 9.35 -24.11 -137.93
C THR A 26 10.31 -23.52 -136.89
N GLN A 27 11.29 -22.71 -137.31
CA GLN A 27 12.16 -21.91 -136.44
C GLN A 27 11.36 -20.96 -135.54
N TYR A 28 10.44 -20.15 -136.08
CA TYR A 28 9.64 -19.23 -135.27
C TYR A 28 8.70 -19.95 -134.28
N LYS A 29 8.12 -21.09 -134.67
CA LYS A 29 7.37 -21.96 -133.73
C LYS A 29 8.27 -22.51 -132.62
N GLY A 30 9.51 -22.90 -132.96
CA GLY A 30 10.56 -23.23 -132.00
C GLY A 30 10.82 -22.08 -131.01
N MET A 31 10.99 -20.86 -131.50
CA MET A 31 11.27 -19.69 -130.67
C MET A 31 10.09 -19.30 -129.74
N VAL A 32 8.83 -19.35 -130.22
CA VAL A 32 7.64 -19.07 -129.39
C VAL A 32 7.42 -20.16 -128.34
N THR A 33 7.69 -21.43 -128.67
CA THR A 33 7.66 -22.51 -127.67
C THR A 33 8.78 -22.39 -126.64
N LEU A 34 9.95 -21.86 -127.02
CA LEU A 34 11.05 -21.49 -126.12
C LEU A 34 10.62 -20.37 -125.15
N PHE A 35 10.07 -19.25 -125.65
CA PHE A 35 9.57 -18.17 -124.76
C PHE A 35 8.46 -18.61 -123.81
N ARG A 36 7.58 -19.54 -124.23
CA ARG A 36 6.57 -20.14 -123.34
C ARG A 36 7.17 -21.07 -122.28
N ARG A 37 8.31 -21.72 -122.56
CA ARG A 37 9.09 -22.47 -121.58
C ARG A 37 9.77 -21.50 -120.61
N ASP A 38 10.48 -20.49 -121.11
CA ASP A 38 11.17 -19.47 -120.29
C ASP A 38 10.22 -18.77 -119.32
N ARG A 39 9.01 -18.38 -119.77
CA ARG A 39 8.01 -17.78 -118.87
C ARG A 39 7.52 -18.75 -117.79
N LYS A 40 7.31 -20.02 -118.11
CA LYS A 40 6.96 -21.05 -117.11
C LYS A 40 8.11 -21.31 -116.13
N ILE A 41 9.36 -21.24 -116.60
CA ILE A 41 10.55 -21.31 -115.74
C ILE A 41 10.56 -20.10 -114.79
N LEU A 42 10.37 -18.88 -115.29
CA LEU A 42 10.34 -17.67 -114.46
C LEU A 42 9.20 -17.66 -113.42
N GLU A 43 8.00 -18.14 -113.80
CA GLU A 43 6.88 -18.31 -112.88
C GLU A 43 7.20 -19.38 -111.81
N ALA A 44 7.83 -20.49 -112.19
CA ALA A 44 8.32 -21.51 -111.24
C ALA A 44 9.41 -20.96 -110.31
N ASP A 45 10.39 -20.23 -110.82
CA ASP A 45 11.45 -19.57 -110.05
C ASP A 45 10.86 -18.57 -109.04
N SER A 46 9.86 -17.78 -109.45
CA SER A 46 9.16 -16.86 -108.55
C SER A 46 8.41 -17.61 -107.42
N ALA A 47 7.84 -18.78 -107.72
CA ALA A 47 7.18 -19.63 -106.73
C ALA A 47 8.19 -20.30 -105.79
N VAL A 48 9.37 -20.68 -106.29
CA VAL A 48 10.52 -21.17 -105.49
C VAL A 48 11.03 -20.06 -104.56
N ALA A 49 11.20 -18.83 -105.06
CA ALA A 49 11.61 -17.68 -104.27
C ALA A 49 10.62 -17.37 -103.13
N ARG A 50 9.31 -17.32 -103.43
CA ARG A 50 8.25 -17.16 -102.40
C ARG A 50 8.25 -18.30 -101.38
N LYS A 51 8.48 -19.55 -101.80
CA LYS A 51 8.63 -20.70 -100.89
C LYS A 51 9.89 -20.57 -100.01
N LYS A 52 10.99 -20.03 -100.55
CA LYS A 52 12.23 -19.75 -99.80
C LYS A 52 11.98 -18.68 -98.73
N GLN A 53 11.42 -17.53 -99.10
CA GLN A 53 11.07 -16.45 -98.18
C GLN A 53 10.12 -16.90 -97.05
N LYS A 54 9.12 -17.74 -97.36
CA LYS A 54 8.24 -18.32 -96.33
C LYS A 54 8.96 -19.28 -95.38
N LYS A 55 10.01 -19.98 -95.82
CA LYS A 55 10.87 -20.78 -94.94
C LYS A 55 11.76 -19.88 -94.08
N GLU A 56 12.36 -18.85 -94.67
CA GLU A 56 13.19 -17.85 -93.97
C GLU A 56 12.39 -17.14 -92.86
N LEU A 57 11.16 -16.67 -93.13
CA LEU A 57 10.28 -16.10 -92.11
C LEU A 57 9.94 -17.07 -90.97
N LYS A 58 9.66 -18.35 -91.27
CA LYS A 58 9.43 -19.37 -90.24
C LYS A 58 10.68 -19.70 -89.43
N ASN A 59 11.86 -19.59 -90.02
CA ASN A 59 13.13 -19.76 -89.32
C ASN A 59 13.37 -18.56 -88.37
N LEU A 60 13.16 -17.34 -88.85
CA LEU A 60 13.25 -16.12 -88.03
C LEU A 60 12.26 -16.12 -86.86
N GLN A 61 11.03 -16.59 -87.06
CA GLN A 61 10.07 -16.76 -85.95
C GLN A 61 10.59 -17.71 -84.87
N LYS A 62 11.10 -18.89 -85.27
CA LYS A 62 11.72 -19.85 -84.35
C LYS A 62 12.97 -19.29 -83.67
N GLU A 63 13.72 -18.45 -84.36
CA GLU A 63 14.91 -17.79 -83.83
C GLU A 63 14.54 -16.73 -82.79
N ILE A 64 13.51 -15.92 -83.03
CA ILE A 64 12.96 -14.96 -82.06
C ILE A 64 12.38 -15.70 -80.83
N GLU A 65 11.70 -16.83 -81.02
CA GLU A 65 11.20 -17.68 -79.91
C GLU A 65 12.35 -18.23 -79.06
N ARG A 66 13.44 -18.72 -79.70
CA ARG A 66 14.67 -19.14 -79.01
C ARG A 66 15.32 -17.98 -78.26
N GLN A 67 15.57 -16.85 -78.92
CA GLN A 67 16.17 -15.67 -78.31
C GLN A 67 15.34 -15.13 -77.13
N ARG A 68 14.00 -15.22 -77.19
CA ARG A 68 13.12 -14.90 -76.05
C ARG A 68 13.29 -15.88 -74.90
N HIS A 69 13.38 -17.18 -75.18
CA HIS A 69 13.65 -18.19 -74.16
C HIS A 69 15.03 -18.02 -73.53
N ASP A 70 16.06 -17.78 -74.34
CA ASP A 70 17.42 -17.51 -73.90
C ASP A 70 17.50 -16.22 -73.05
N LEU A 71 16.74 -15.18 -73.41
CA LEU A 71 16.60 -13.94 -72.63
C LEU A 71 15.87 -14.17 -71.29
N ASP A 72 14.77 -14.94 -71.27
CA ASP A 72 14.08 -15.32 -70.03
C ASP A 72 15.00 -16.13 -69.10
N ASN A 73 15.79 -17.05 -69.66
CA ASN A 73 16.80 -17.82 -68.95
C ASN A 73 17.95 -16.93 -68.45
N ALA A 74 18.35 -15.89 -69.19
CA ALA A 74 19.36 -14.93 -68.74
C ALA A 74 18.86 -13.99 -67.62
N ILE A 75 17.58 -13.59 -67.66
CA ILE A 75 16.99 -12.69 -66.65
C ILE A 75 16.66 -13.44 -65.35
N ARG A 76 16.09 -14.65 -65.44
CA ARG A 76 15.60 -15.40 -64.28
C ARG A 76 16.43 -16.63 -63.90
N GLY A 77 17.44 -16.98 -64.68
CA GLY A 77 18.18 -18.23 -64.54
C GLY A 77 17.38 -19.45 -65.02
N ASP A 78 18.00 -20.62 -64.95
CA ASP A 78 17.35 -21.90 -65.28
C ASP A 78 16.35 -22.29 -64.19
N ARG A 79 15.07 -22.01 -64.46
CA ARG A 79 13.94 -22.34 -63.58
C ARG A 79 13.76 -23.85 -63.39
N GLN A 80 14.14 -24.66 -64.38
CA GLN A 80 13.97 -26.11 -64.30
C GLN A 80 15.00 -26.72 -63.35
N MET A 81 16.24 -26.21 -63.38
CA MET A 81 17.27 -26.56 -62.40
C MET A 81 16.86 -26.15 -60.98
N LEU A 82 16.38 -24.92 -60.78
CA LEU A 82 15.92 -24.45 -59.45
C LEU A 82 14.74 -25.28 -58.91
N ARG A 83 13.80 -25.66 -59.79
CA ARG A 83 12.67 -26.53 -59.43
C ARG A 83 13.13 -27.92 -59.01
N THR A 84 14.18 -28.45 -59.64
CA THR A 84 14.74 -29.78 -59.38
C THR A 84 15.57 -29.79 -58.10
N THR A 85 16.40 -28.77 -57.83
CA THR A 85 17.19 -28.70 -56.59
C THR A 85 16.33 -28.47 -55.34
N LEU A 86 15.22 -27.73 -55.46
CA LEU A 86 14.27 -27.48 -54.37
C LEU A 86 13.14 -28.53 -54.29
N GLN A 87 13.24 -29.66 -54.99
CA GLN A 87 12.16 -30.64 -55.12
C GLN A 87 11.70 -31.24 -53.77
N GLU A 88 12.61 -31.44 -52.81
CA GLU A 88 12.28 -31.96 -51.48
C GLU A 88 11.48 -30.97 -50.63
N ASN A 89 11.67 -29.66 -50.84
CA ASN A 89 11.17 -28.60 -49.98
C ASN A 89 10.15 -27.72 -50.69
N ARG A 90 8.93 -28.24 -50.84
CA ARG A 90 7.80 -27.59 -51.53
C ARG A 90 7.55 -26.14 -51.09
N ALA A 91 7.74 -25.81 -49.81
CA ALA A 91 7.59 -24.44 -49.31
C ALA A 91 8.64 -23.47 -49.91
N MET A 92 9.91 -23.89 -49.96
CA MET A 92 10.99 -23.09 -50.56
C MET A 92 10.85 -23.02 -52.09
N GLN A 93 10.41 -24.11 -52.72
CA GLN A 93 10.11 -24.14 -54.16
C GLN A 93 9.04 -23.11 -54.56
N LEU A 94 7.98 -22.94 -53.73
CA LEU A 94 6.94 -21.92 -53.94
C LEU A 94 7.43 -20.50 -53.63
N ALA A 95 8.21 -20.31 -52.56
CA ALA A 95 8.68 -19.00 -52.14
C ALA A 95 9.66 -18.34 -53.14
N TYR A 96 10.42 -19.15 -53.88
CA TYR A 96 11.51 -18.67 -54.73
C TYR A 96 11.31 -18.92 -56.24
N GLN A 97 10.12 -19.36 -56.66
CA GLN A 97 9.83 -19.82 -58.03
C GLN A 97 10.19 -18.82 -59.15
N ASP A 98 10.06 -17.52 -58.90
CA ASP A 98 10.32 -16.44 -59.86
C ASP A 98 11.63 -15.66 -59.61
N MET A 99 12.46 -16.12 -58.65
CA MET A 99 13.72 -15.46 -58.29
C MET A 99 14.93 -16.05 -59.01
N HIS A 100 15.90 -15.19 -59.33
CA HIS A 100 17.17 -15.60 -59.93
C HIS A 100 17.99 -16.48 -58.96
N PRO A 101 18.56 -17.62 -59.40
CA PRO A 101 19.23 -18.60 -58.52
C PRO A 101 20.24 -18.03 -57.52
N LEU A 102 21.07 -17.06 -57.91
CA LEU A 102 22.02 -16.41 -56.99
C LEU A 102 21.32 -15.71 -55.81
N LYS A 103 20.20 -15.02 -56.07
CA LYS A 103 19.41 -14.38 -55.01
C LYS A 103 18.72 -15.40 -54.11
N VAL A 104 18.30 -16.54 -54.66
CA VAL A 104 17.75 -17.64 -53.88
C VAL A 104 18.82 -18.20 -52.92
N VAL A 105 20.06 -18.35 -53.38
CA VAL A 105 21.20 -18.76 -52.54
C VAL A 105 21.47 -17.73 -51.44
N GLU A 106 21.46 -16.43 -51.73
CA GLU A 106 21.57 -15.35 -50.73
C GLU A 106 20.45 -15.42 -49.68
N CYS A 107 19.19 -15.53 -50.10
CA CYS A 107 18.03 -15.67 -49.21
C CYS A 107 18.13 -16.92 -48.33
N LEU A 108 18.54 -18.07 -48.89
CA LEU A 108 18.76 -19.31 -48.14
C LEU A 108 19.90 -19.19 -47.12
N HIS A 109 21.00 -18.52 -47.47
CA HIS A 109 22.07 -18.23 -46.51
C HIS A 109 21.60 -17.31 -45.39
N GLN A 110 20.81 -16.28 -45.70
CA GLN A 110 20.24 -15.37 -44.70
C GLN A 110 19.23 -16.08 -43.78
N GLU A 111 18.36 -16.93 -44.33
CA GLU A 111 17.45 -17.76 -43.54
C GLU A 111 18.21 -18.75 -42.64
N ASN A 112 19.23 -19.42 -43.18
CA ASN A 112 20.05 -20.36 -42.40
C ASN A 112 20.82 -19.63 -41.30
N PHE A 113 21.35 -18.44 -41.55
CA PHE A 113 21.96 -17.59 -40.53
C PHE A 113 20.96 -17.20 -39.44
N ASN A 114 19.73 -16.80 -39.80
CA ASN A 114 18.68 -16.47 -38.85
C ASN A 114 18.25 -17.69 -38.01
N LYS A 115 18.04 -18.85 -38.64
CA LYS A 115 17.74 -20.13 -37.96
C LYS A 115 18.87 -20.53 -37.03
N ARG A 116 20.14 -20.37 -37.45
CA ARG A 116 21.32 -20.65 -36.61
C ARG A 116 21.39 -19.72 -35.41
N LYS A 117 21.21 -18.41 -35.60
CA LYS A 117 21.15 -17.42 -34.52
C LYS A 117 20.02 -17.71 -33.52
N GLN A 118 18.87 -18.20 -33.98
CA GLN A 118 17.78 -18.66 -33.10
C GLN A 118 18.17 -19.92 -32.32
N LEU A 119 18.80 -20.90 -32.98
CA LEU A 119 19.31 -22.13 -32.36
C LEU A 119 20.34 -21.81 -31.26
N ASP A 120 21.33 -20.97 -31.55
CA ASP A 120 22.36 -20.58 -30.58
C ASP A 120 21.75 -19.82 -29.38
N ARG A 121 20.71 -18.99 -29.60
CA ARG A 121 19.94 -18.33 -28.53
C ARG A 121 19.14 -19.32 -27.67
N LEU A 122 18.55 -20.35 -28.29
CA LEU A 122 17.85 -21.43 -27.58
C LEU A 122 18.83 -22.29 -26.76
N ASN A 123 20.00 -22.61 -27.31
CA ASN A 123 21.06 -23.33 -26.59
C ASN A 123 21.55 -22.54 -25.37
N TYR A 124 21.74 -21.22 -25.51
CA TYR A 124 22.10 -20.36 -24.38
C TYR A 124 21.03 -20.37 -23.28
N HIS A 125 19.75 -20.21 -23.63
CA HIS A 125 18.66 -20.31 -22.66
C HIS A 125 18.50 -21.71 -22.06
N MET A 126 18.84 -22.78 -22.81
CA MET A 126 18.88 -24.14 -22.29
C MET A 126 19.99 -24.30 -21.25
N SER A 127 21.21 -23.82 -21.54
CA SER A 127 22.33 -23.79 -20.58
C SER A 127 21.97 -23.03 -19.30
N GLN A 128 21.43 -21.80 -19.43
CA GLN A 128 20.99 -21.03 -18.26
C GLN A 128 19.95 -21.78 -17.40
N ARG A 129 19.02 -22.50 -18.04
CA ARG A 129 18.01 -23.30 -17.32
C ARG A 129 18.60 -24.57 -16.70
N THR A 130 19.58 -25.21 -17.31
CA THR A 130 20.29 -26.33 -16.68
C THR A 130 21.11 -25.88 -15.49
N ASP A 131 21.77 -24.72 -15.57
CA ASP A 131 22.54 -24.15 -14.45
C ASP A 131 21.61 -23.78 -13.29
N GLN A 132 20.46 -23.17 -13.56
CA GLN A 132 19.41 -22.91 -12.58
C GLN A 132 18.86 -24.20 -11.95
N LEU A 133 18.62 -25.25 -12.74
CA LEU A 133 18.15 -26.54 -12.25
C LEU A 133 19.20 -27.20 -11.34
N ILE A 134 20.49 -27.12 -11.69
CA ILE A 134 21.59 -27.62 -10.86
C ILE A 134 21.67 -26.85 -9.54
N ALA A 135 21.57 -25.51 -9.57
CA ALA A 135 21.54 -24.69 -8.36
C ALA A 135 20.36 -25.06 -7.43
N LEU A 136 19.14 -25.16 -7.97
CA LEU A 136 17.95 -25.57 -7.20
C LEU A 136 18.04 -27.00 -6.66
N LYS A 137 18.67 -27.92 -7.39
CA LYS A 137 18.95 -29.29 -6.93
C LYS A 137 19.93 -29.32 -5.77
N LEU A 138 20.96 -28.48 -5.80
CA LEU A 138 21.92 -28.34 -4.70
C LEU A 138 21.28 -27.70 -3.46
N GLU A 139 20.46 -26.66 -3.65
CA GLU A 139 19.68 -26.05 -2.57
C GLU A 139 18.70 -27.06 -1.94
N GLN A 140 17.97 -27.84 -2.75
CA GLN A 140 17.11 -28.92 -2.25
C GLN A 140 17.89 -29.93 -1.42
N ALA A 141 19.06 -30.39 -1.91
CA ALA A 141 19.89 -31.35 -1.17
C ALA A 141 20.37 -30.77 0.18
N GLN A 142 20.81 -29.52 0.20
CA GLN A 142 21.20 -28.81 1.43
C GLN A 142 20.03 -28.71 2.42
N LEU A 143 18.82 -28.38 1.94
CA LEU A 143 17.62 -28.32 2.79
C LEU A 143 17.19 -29.69 3.32
N GLU A 144 17.35 -30.76 2.53
CA GLU A 144 17.10 -32.13 2.98
C GLU A 144 18.13 -32.60 4.02
N ASP A 145 19.40 -32.26 3.86
CA ASP A 145 20.45 -32.62 4.81
C ASP A 145 20.39 -31.78 6.10
N ASN A 146 19.99 -30.51 6.02
CA ASN A 146 19.65 -29.69 7.20
C ASN A 146 18.49 -30.32 7.96
N LYS A 147 17.38 -30.70 7.28
CA LYS A 147 16.24 -31.37 7.93
C LYS A 147 16.61 -32.70 8.58
N LYS A 148 17.41 -33.54 7.91
CA LYS A 148 17.91 -34.79 8.51
C LYS A 148 18.78 -34.50 9.73
N SER A 149 19.55 -33.40 9.73
CA SER A 149 20.36 -32.99 10.87
C SER A 149 19.47 -32.56 12.05
N ASP A 150 18.45 -31.74 11.79
CA ASP A 150 17.45 -31.33 12.79
C ASP A 150 16.69 -32.53 13.39
N ASP A 151 16.20 -33.44 12.54
CA ASP A 151 15.52 -34.68 12.97
C ASP A 151 16.44 -35.63 13.75
N CYS A 152 17.75 -35.60 13.51
CA CYS A 152 18.75 -36.36 14.29
C CYS A 152 19.12 -35.68 15.63
N LEU A 153 18.81 -34.40 15.81
CA LEU A 153 19.19 -33.64 17.00
C LEU A 153 18.15 -33.70 18.13
N VAL A 154 16.88 -33.97 17.83
CA VAL A 154 15.84 -34.08 18.88
C VAL A 154 16.04 -35.36 19.69
N LEU A 155 16.74 -35.22 20.81
CA LEU A 155 17.00 -36.32 21.74
C LEU A 155 15.68 -36.92 22.22
N PRO A 156 15.57 -38.24 22.46
CA PRO A 156 14.34 -38.85 23.00
C PRO A 156 13.86 -38.20 24.30
N VAL A 157 14.79 -37.64 25.08
CA VAL A 157 14.54 -36.87 26.30
C VAL A 157 13.78 -35.58 26.02
N GLU A 158 14.05 -34.88 24.92
CA GLU A 158 13.38 -33.62 24.58
C GLU A 158 11.92 -33.84 24.20
N LYS A 159 11.60 -34.92 23.47
CA LYS A 159 10.21 -35.32 23.19
C LYS A 159 9.44 -35.67 24.47
N VAL A 160 10.11 -36.29 25.45
CA VAL A 160 9.51 -36.54 26.76
C VAL A 160 9.29 -35.22 27.53
N ILE A 161 10.25 -34.28 27.47
CA ILE A 161 10.09 -32.94 28.06
C ILE A 161 8.92 -32.20 27.41
N GLU A 162 8.77 -32.24 26.09
CA GLU A 162 7.65 -31.60 25.36
C GLU A 162 6.28 -32.17 25.76
N ILE A 163 6.18 -33.50 25.90
CA ILE A 163 4.95 -34.15 26.39
C ILE A 163 4.66 -33.73 27.85
N VAL A 164 5.69 -33.67 28.70
CA VAL A 164 5.55 -33.26 30.11
C VAL A 164 5.20 -31.77 30.24
N THR A 165 5.80 -30.88 29.45
CA THR A 165 5.46 -29.45 29.46
C THR A 165 4.04 -29.23 28.95
N GLY A 166 3.60 -29.97 27.92
CA GLY A 166 2.21 -30.01 27.48
C GLY A 166 1.26 -30.43 28.62
N GLN A 167 1.54 -31.53 29.32
CA GLN A 167 0.74 -31.99 30.48
C GLN A 167 0.72 -30.96 31.62
N VAL A 168 1.83 -30.28 31.89
CA VAL A 168 1.91 -29.21 32.90
C VAL A 168 1.08 -27.99 32.49
N GLN A 169 1.14 -27.57 31.23
CA GLN A 169 0.29 -26.48 30.71
C GLN A 169 -1.20 -26.83 30.82
N ASP A 170 -1.57 -28.06 30.45
CA ASP A 170 -2.92 -28.60 30.59
C ASP A 170 -3.42 -28.57 32.05
N ALA A 171 -2.55 -28.92 33.01
CA ALA A 171 -2.85 -28.86 34.44
C ALA A 171 -2.99 -27.41 34.94
N VAL A 172 -2.17 -26.47 34.45
CA VAL A 172 -2.28 -25.03 34.76
C VAL A 172 -3.60 -24.47 34.23
N LEU A 173 -3.98 -24.76 32.99
CA LEU A 173 -5.25 -24.32 32.41
C LEU A 173 -6.46 -24.88 33.19
N LYS A 174 -6.44 -26.16 33.56
CA LYS A 174 -7.47 -26.78 34.42
C LYS A 174 -7.56 -26.10 35.78
N ARG A 175 -6.43 -25.74 36.40
CA ARG A 175 -6.38 -24.99 37.66
C ARG A 175 -6.96 -23.58 37.53
N GLU A 176 -6.67 -22.87 36.44
CA GLU A 176 -7.17 -21.52 36.20
C GLU A 176 -8.67 -21.50 35.90
N ALA A 177 -9.16 -22.46 35.12
CA ALA A 177 -10.59 -22.69 34.94
C ALA A 177 -11.29 -22.95 36.29
N ALA A 178 -10.73 -23.82 37.14
CA ALA A 178 -11.26 -24.10 38.47
C ALA A 178 -11.25 -22.86 39.39
N LEU A 179 -10.21 -22.01 39.32
CA LEU A 179 -10.15 -20.75 40.06
C LEU A 179 -11.22 -19.74 39.59
N SER A 180 -11.45 -19.64 38.28
CA SER A 180 -12.51 -18.82 37.69
C SER A 180 -13.89 -19.28 38.16
N VAL A 181 -14.18 -20.59 38.06
CA VAL A 181 -15.42 -21.21 38.55
C VAL A 181 -15.60 -21.01 40.05
N ARG A 182 -14.55 -21.15 40.87
CA ARG A 182 -14.60 -20.85 42.30
C ARG A 182 -14.93 -19.37 42.57
N HIS A 183 -14.41 -18.45 41.75
CA HIS A 183 -14.68 -17.03 41.88
C HIS A 183 -16.13 -16.67 41.50
N THR A 184 -16.70 -17.28 40.45
CA THR A 184 -18.12 -17.09 40.11
C THR A 184 -19.04 -17.66 41.18
N TYR A 185 -18.79 -18.87 41.70
CA TYR A 185 -19.55 -19.41 42.83
C TYR A 185 -19.45 -18.53 44.09
N LYS A 186 -18.28 -17.95 44.38
CA LYS A 186 -18.14 -17.00 45.51
C LYS A 186 -18.96 -15.73 45.31
N LYS A 187 -19.09 -15.23 44.07
CA LYS A 187 -19.99 -14.10 43.75
C LYS A 187 -21.47 -14.47 43.94
N ILE A 188 -21.90 -15.60 43.40
CA ILE A 188 -23.27 -16.11 43.55
C ILE A 188 -23.62 -16.27 45.03
N LEU A 189 -22.74 -16.89 45.82
CA LEU A 189 -22.94 -17.09 47.26
C LEU A 189 -22.99 -15.78 48.05
N ASN A 190 -22.28 -14.73 47.60
CA ASN A 190 -22.40 -13.40 48.20
C ASN A 190 -23.74 -12.73 47.85
N ILE A 191 -24.22 -12.86 46.61
CA ILE A 191 -25.55 -12.36 46.20
C ILE A 191 -26.64 -13.06 47.01
N LEU A 192 -26.64 -14.40 47.07
CA LEU A 192 -27.63 -15.16 47.86
C LEU A 192 -27.63 -14.80 49.35
N LYS A 193 -26.49 -14.39 49.92
CA LYS A 193 -26.42 -13.86 51.29
C LYS A 193 -27.04 -12.46 51.43
N GLN A 194 -26.87 -11.60 50.44
CA GLN A 194 -27.51 -10.29 50.41
C GLN A 194 -29.03 -10.42 50.22
N ASP A 195 -29.46 -11.31 49.33
CA ASP A 195 -30.87 -11.63 49.11
C ASP A 195 -31.53 -12.20 50.37
N ALA A 196 -30.86 -13.11 51.09
CA ALA A 196 -31.36 -13.64 52.36
C ALA A 196 -31.57 -12.53 53.41
N LEU A 197 -30.60 -11.62 53.57
CA LEU A 197 -30.73 -10.47 54.48
C LEU A 197 -31.86 -9.52 54.06
N TYR A 198 -32.06 -9.32 52.76
CA TYR A 198 -33.17 -8.53 52.23
C TYR A 198 -34.52 -9.20 52.51
N PHE A 199 -34.66 -10.49 52.26
CA PHE A 199 -35.90 -11.23 52.54
C PHE A 199 -36.21 -11.27 54.04
N ASP A 200 -35.23 -11.44 54.93
CA ASP A 200 -35.44 -11.34 56.37
C ASP A 200 -35.93 -9.96 56.80
N ALA A 201 -35.39 -8.88 56.22
CA ALA A 201 -35.86 -7.51 56.48
C ALA A 201 -37.31 -7.32 56.01
N VAL A 202 -37.66 -7.79 54.80
CA VAL A 202 -39.03 -7.73 54.26
C VAL A 202 -40.00 -8.56 55.11
N LEU A 203 -39.64 -9.79 55.50
CA LEU A 203 -40.47 -10.65 56.34
C LEU A 203 -40.71 -10.04 57.73
N ASN A 204 -39.70 -9.38 58.32
CA ASN A 204 -39.85 -8.69 59.59
C ASN A 204 -40.72 -7.43 59.47
N ALA A 205 -40.60 -6.68 58.37
CA ALA A 205 -41.50 -5.55 58.08
C ALA A 205 -42.96 -6.02 57.96
N ILE A 206 -43.21 -7.10 57.22
CA ILE A 206 -44.56 -7.70 57.07
C ILE A 206 -45.11 -8.19 58.43
N LYS A 207 -44.29 -8.81 59.29
CA LYS A 207 -44.72 -9.21 60.64
C LYS A 207 -45.11 -8.02 61.52
N ILE A 208 -44.33 -6.94 61.47
CA ILE A 208 -44.62 -5.70 62.22
C ILE A 208 -45.92 -5.06 61.70
N ASP A 209 -46.07 -4.97 60.38
CA ASP A 209 -47.27 -4.43 59.73
C ASP A 209 -48.52 -5.27 60.08
N ALA A 210 -48.46 -6.60 59.98
CA ALA A 210 -49.56 -7.48 60.40
C ALA A 210 -49.95 -7.30 61.89
N CYS A 211 -48.98 -7.08 62.77
CA CYS A 211 -49.25 -6.76 64.18
C CYS A 211 -49.92 -5.39 64.35
N ASN A 212 -49.49 -4.38 63.59
CA ASN A 212 -50.09 -3.04 63.60
C ASN A 212 -51.52 -3.06 63.02
N GLN A 213 -51.74 -3.72 61.88
CA GLN A 213 -53.06 -3.91 61.28
C GLN A 213 -54.00 -4.64 62.25
N SER A 214 -53.54 -5.69 62.93
CA SER A 214 -54.32 -6.41 63.96
C SER A 214 -54.75 -5.50 65.12
N LYS A 215 -53.85 -4.62 65.61
CA LYS A 215 -54.19 -3.60 66.61
C LYS A 215 -55.22 -2.59 66.09
N CYS A 216 -55.06 -2.12 64.85
CA CYS A 216 -56.01 -1.21 64.21
C CYS A 216 -57.40 -1.85 64.06
N MET A 217 -57.47 -3.12 63.65
CA MET A 217 -58.72 -3.88 63.57
C MET A 217 -59.37 -4.03 64.95
N LEU A 218 -58.61 -4.42 65.98
CA LEU A 218 -59.12 -4.54 67.35
C LEU A 218 -59.68 -3.20 67.87
N GLY A 219 -58.94 -2.11 67.67
CA GLY A 219 -59.39 -0.76 68.05
C GLY A 219 -60.64 -0.31 67.28
N ALA A 220 -60.74 -0.63 66.00
CA ALA A 220 -61.93 -0.37 65.19
C ALA A 220 -63.14 -1.20 65.66
N THR A 221 -62.93 -2.46 66.06
CA THR A 221 -63.99 -3.30 66.65
C THR A 221 -64.45 -2.75 68.00
N GLN A 222 -63.52 -2.37 68.89
CA GLN A 222 -63.85 -1.76 70.19
C GLN A 222 -64.62 -0.43 70.03
N LEU A 223 -64.17 0.44 69.12
CA LEU A 223 -64.88 1.68 68.81
C LEU A 223 -66.26 1.44 68.19
N GLY A 224 -66.37 0.41 67.34
CA GLY A 224 -67.66 -0.03 66.79
C GLY A 224 -68.62 -0.55 67.86
N GLN A 225 -68.13 -1.34 68.82
CA GLN A 225 -68.89 -1.83 69.97
C GLN A 225 -69.41 -0.67 70.84
N LEU A 226 -68.52 0.25 71.23
CA LEU A 226 -68.91 1.46 71.97
C LEU A 226 -69.93 2.30 71.20
N ALA A 227 -69.76 2.45 69.88
CA ALA A 227 -70.71 3.18 69.04
C ALA A 227 -72.08 2.49 68.96
N THR A 228 -72.15 1.15 68.98
CA THR A 228 -73.43 0.42 69.08
C THR A 228 -74.05 0.52 70.47
N GLU A 229 -73.28 0.46 71.55
CA GLU A 229 -73.77 0.66 72.93
C GLU A 229 -74.35 2.08 73.08
N TYR A 230 -73.63 3.12 72.64
CA TYR A 230 -74.14 4.49 72.61
C TYR A 230 -75.39 4.66 71.73
N LEU A 231 -75.53 3.89 70.65
CA LEU A 231 -76.71 3.93 69.80
C LEU A 231 -77.93 3.31 70.51
N ASP A 232 -77.74 2.16 71.16
CA ASP A 232 -78.78 1.46 71.92
C ASP A 232 -79.25 2.29 73.12
N ASP A 233 -78.32 2.89 73.88
CA ASP A 233 -78.62 3.86 74.95
C ASP A 233 -79.48 5.03 74.44
N ARG A 234 -79.13 5.59 73.28
CA ARG A 234 -79.86 6.71 72.66
C ARG A 234 -81.25 6.28 72.18
N ILE A 235 -81.39 5.06 71.68
CA ILE A 235 -82.69 4.47 71.33
C ILE A 235 -83.55 4.26 72.58
N GLU A 236 -82.98 3.79 73.70
CA GLU A 236 -83.74 3.64 74.95
C GLU A 236 -84.13 5.00 75.55
N GLU A 237 -83.21 5.97 75.63
CA GLU A 237 -83.52 7.35 76.05
C GLU A 237 -84.65 7.94 75.21
N PHE A 238 -84.59 7.80 73.87
CA PHE A 238 -85.63 8.27 72.96
C PHE A 238 -86.98 7.59 73.23
N ASN A 239 -87.01 6.26 73.36
CA ASN A 239 -88.22 5.51 73.67
C ASN A 239 -88.82 5.91 75.03
N ASN A 240 -87.99 6.20 76.03
CA ASN A 240 -88.43 6.63 77.35
C ASN A 240 -88.95 8.08 77.34
N LEU A 241 -88.29 8.97 76.59
CA LEU A 241 -88.77 10.33 76.32
C LEU A 241 -90.12 10.29 75.59
N GLU A 242 -90.26 9.46 74.56
CA GLU A 242 -91.49 9.31 73.78
C GLU A 242 -92.66 8.84 74.67
N LYS A 243 -92.43 7.85 75.56
CA LYS A 243 -93.41 7.43 76.57
C LYS A 243 -93.79 8.54 77.54
N LEU A 244 -92.82 9.38 77.96
CA LEU A 244 -93.06 10.49 78.88
C LEU A 244 -93.88 11.60 78.19
N VAL A 245 -93.50 12.01 76.98
CA VAL A 245 -94.25 12.96 76.16
C VAL A 245 -95.66 12.44 75.88
N LYS A 246 -95.84 11.16 75.55
CA LYS A 246 -97.18 10.55 75.36
C LYS A 246 -98.04 10.60 76.63
N ARG A 247 -97.45 10.54 77.83
CA ARG A 247 -98.18 10.69 79.10
C ARG A 247 -98.52 12.16 79.38
N ASP A 248 -97.54 13.05 79.30
CA ASP A 248 -97.72 14.50 79.48
C ASP A 248 -98.72 15.09 78.47
N MET A 249 -98.72 14.63 77.21
CA MET A 249 -99.75 15.02 76.22
C MET A 249 -101.15 14.57 76.65
N LYS A 250 -101.32 13.35 77.18
CA LYS A 250 -102.62 12.86 77.70
C LYS A 250 -103.05 13.59 78.99
N GLU A 251 -102.10 13.89 79.88
CA GLU A 251 -102.36 14.68 81.08
C GLU A 251 -102.77 16.11 80.72
N ARG A 252 -102.10 16.74 79.75
CA ARG A 252 -102.50 18.04 79.20
C ARG A 252 -103.85 17.99 78.48
N GLU A 253 -104.15 16.92 77.74
CA GLU A 253 -105.46 16.72 77.10
C GLU A 253 -106.58 16.63 78.16
N ASN A 254 -106.37 15.82 79.20
CA ASN A 254 -107.29 15.72 80.35
C ASN A 254 -107.44 17.05 81.10
N ASN A 255 -106.34 17.73 81.41
CA ASN A 255 -106.33 19.02 82.09
C ASN A 255 -106.97 20.12 81.24
N LEU A 256 -106.78 20.11 79.92
CA LEU A 256 -107.47 21.00 78.98
C LEU A 256 -108.96 20.69 78.90
N GLN A 257 -109.36 19.41 79.02
CA GLN A 257 -110.76 19.03 79.06
C GLN A 257 -111.41 19.46 80.39
N GLU A 258 -110.72 19.33 81.53
CA GLU A 258 -111.19 19.86 82.81
C GLU A 258 -111.23 21.39 82.81
N LEU A 259 -110.20 22.06 82.30
CA LEU A 259 -110.18 23.51 82.12
C LEU A 259 -111.25 23.98 81.13
N ARG A 260 -111.57 23.24 80.07
CA ARG A 260 -112.70 23.54 79.19
C ARG A 260 -114.02 23.44 79.95
N ASN A 261 -114.22 22.41 80.78
CA ASN A 261 -115.42 22.29 81.62
C ASN A 261 -115.51 23.44 82.65
N ARG A 262 -114.40 23.78 83.31
CA ARG A 262 -114.31 24.91 84.25
C ARG A 262 -114.47 26.26 83.56
N VAL A 263 -113.89 26.46 82.38
CA VAL A 263 -114.06 27.69 81.57
C VAL A 263 -115.46 27.74 80.97
N HIS A 264 -116.14 26.62 80.73
CA HIS A 264 -117.54 26.62 80.34
C HIS A 264 -118.41 27.16 81.48
N SER A 265 -118.26 26.62 82.70
CA SER A 265 -118.99 27.10 83.88
C SER A 265 -118.58 28.52 84.30
N VAL A 266 -117.30 28.88 84.18
CA VAL A 266 -116.84 30.26 84.42
C VAL A 266 -117.33 31.19 83.31
N SER A 267 -117.41 30.79 82.04
CA SER A 267 -117.95 31.62 80.95
C SER A 267 -119.44 31.89 81.13
N GLU A 268 -120.21 30.88 81.59
CA GLU A 268 -121.59 31.08 82.05
C GLU A 268 -121.68 32.12 83.18
N ASN A 269 -120.77 32.05 84.16
CA ASN A 269 -120.72 32.98 85.30
C ASN A 269 -120.09 34.35 85.00
N MET A 270 -119.24 34.46 83.98
CA MET A 270 -118.33 35.60 83.75
C MET A 270 -118.71 36.43 82.50
N ARG A 271 -119.73 35.99 81.76
CA ARG A 271 -120.59 36.86 80.93
C ARG A 271 -121.07 38.13 81.67
N PHE A 272 -121.02 38.15 83.01
CA PHE A 272 -121.51 39.22 83.84
C PHE A 272 -120.52 40.36 84.22
N PHE A 273 -119.18 40.25 84.02
CA PHE A 273 -118.27 41.07 84.86
C PHE A 273 -117.05 41.84 84.30
N LEU A 274 -116.53 41.66 83.07
CA LEU A 274 -115.21 42.28 82.72
C LEU A 274 -115.02 42.87 81.31
N ARG A 275 -114.11 43.86 81.23
CA ARG A 275 -113.51 44.48 80.03
C ARG A 275 -111.98 44.56 80.23
N ARG A 276 -111.20 44.41 79.15
CA ARG A 276 -109.72 44.25 79.12
C ARG A 276 -108.94 45.56 78.93
N ASP A 277 -107.62 45.50 79.17
CA ASP A 277 -106.45 46.06 78.42
C ASP A 277 -105.23 46.23 79.38
N SER A 278 -103.92 46.25 79.04
CA SER A 278 -103.13 46.09 77.80
C SER A 278 -101.60 45.88 78.10
N ASP A 279 -100.76 45.66 77.06
CA ASP A 279 -99.31 45.30 77.11
C ASP A 279 -98.28 46.47 77.15
N ILE A 280 -96.99 46.20 77.45
CA ILE A 280 -95.84 47.15 77.32
C ILE A 280 -94.53 46.46 76.81
N ASN A 281 -93.75 47.17 75.98
CA ASN A 281 -92.46 46.78 75.34
C ASN A 281 -91.19 47.33 76.05
N LEU A 282 -89.99 46.81 75.73
CA LEU A 282 -88.67 47.25 76.24
C LEU A 282 -87.59 47.47 75.14
N GLY A 283 -86.56 48.29 75.43
CA GLY A 283 -85.59 48.86 74.47
C GLY A 283 -84.12 48.36 74.52
N ARG A 284 -83.22 49.04 73.77
CA ARG A 284 -81.86 48.60 73.35
C ARG A 284 -80.71 49.39 73.99
N VAL A 285 -79.54 48.76 74.18
CA VAL A 285 -78.34 49.31 74.89
C VAL A 285 -77.07 49.29 73.99
N LEU A 286 -76.08 50.14 74.29
CA LEU A 286 -74.74 50.28 73.64
C LEU A 286 -73.61 49.99 74.65
N LEU A 287 -72.41 49.61 74.16
CA LEU A 287 -71.23 49.22 74.97
C LEU A 287 -69.94 49.93 74.54
N GLU A 288 -68.99 50.08 75.48
CA GLU A 288 -67.68 50.76 75.30
C GLU A 288 -66.53 49.82 74.87
N LYS A 289 -65.38 50.40 74.48
CA LYS A 289 -64.21 49.69 73.93
C LYS A 289 -63.23 49.19 75.00
N THR A 290 -62.65 48.02 74.77
CA THR A 290 -61.82 47.28 75.74
C THR A 290 -60.31 47.45 75.48
N TYR A 291 -59.49 47.34 76.53
CA TYR A 291 -58.01 47.36 76.50
C TYR A 291 -57.35 46.45 75.43
N SER A 292 -58.03 45.38 75.02
CA SER A 292 -57.62 44.48 73.93
C SER A 292 -57.40 45.17 72.57
N ASP A 293 -58.13 46.27 72.30
CA ASP A 293 -58.03 47.00 71.02
C ASP A 293 -56.77 47.88 70.90
N ILE A 294 -56.03 48.06 72.00
CA ILE A 294 -54.82 48.90 72.05
C ILE A 294 -53.58 48.03 71.80
N ALA A 295 -53.41 46.95 72.57
CA ALA A 295 -52.29 46.02 72.39
C ALA A 295 -52.22 45.45 70.95
N LEU A 296 -53.37 45.15 70.34
CA LEU A 296 -53.45 44.64 68.98
C LEU A 296 -53.02 45.67 67.91
N LYS A 297 -53.01 46.98 68.23
CA LYS A 297 -52.49 48.01 67.32
C LYS A 297 -50.98 48.15 67.42
N ASP A 298 -50.42 48.09 68.63
CA ASP A 298 -48.98 48.14 68.85
C ASP A 298 -48.29 46.95 68.15
N ASP A 299 -48.91 45.75 68.20
CA ASP A 299 -48.46 44.56 67.46
C ASP A 299 -48.51 44.74 65.93
N ILE A 300 -49.53 45.41 65.39
CA ILE A 300 -49.65 45.70 63.95
C ILE A 300 -48.56 46.69 63.52
N GLU A 301 -48.35 47.78 64.26
CA GLU A 301 -47.34 48.80 63.94
C GLU A 301 -45.91 48.22 63.97
N TYR A 302 -45.64 47.31 64.91
CA TYR A 302 -44.39 46.53 64.94
C TYR A 302 -44.23 45.64 63.70
N LEU A 303 -45.27 44.89 63.31
CA LEU A 303 -45.23 44.01 62.14
C LEU A 303 -45.06 44.79 60.82
N GLU A 304 -45.70 45.95 60.68
CA GLU A 304 -45.48 46.85 59.53
C GLU A 304 -44.05 47.40 59.48
N GLY A 305 -43.46 47.70 60.65
CA GLY A 305 -42.03 48.04 60.78
C GLY A 305 -41.10 46.92 60.29
N VAL A 306 -41.37 45.67 60.67
CA VAL A 306 -40.58 44.51 60.20
C VAL A 306 -40.75 44.27 58.69
N LEU A 307 -41.98 44.36 58.19
CA LEU A 307 -42.28 44.16 56.76
C LEU A 307 -41.67 45.26 55.87
N THR A 308 -41.62 46.52 56.33
CA THR A 308 -40.96 47.60 55.58
C THR A 308 -39.44 47.44 55.51
N VAL A 309 -38.79 46.98 56.58
CA VAL A 309 -37.36 46.62 56.55
C VAL A 309 -37.10 45.48 55.55
N LEU A 310 -37.89 44.41 55.60
CA LEU A 310 -37.74 43.26 54.69
C LEU A 310 -37.99 43.65 53.22
N LYS A 311 -39.00 44.49 52.97
CA LYS A 311 -39.31 45.03 51.63
C LYS A 311 -38.09 45.75 51.04
N ASN A 312 -37.43 46.58 51.86
CA ASN A 312 -36.25 47.32 51.46
C ASN A 312 -35.03 46.41 51.24
N SER A 313 -34.79 45.41 52.11
CA SER A 313 -33.65 44.48 51.96
C SER A 313 -33.75 43.57 50.73
N PHE A 314 -34.96 43.19 50.32
CA PHE A 314 -35.20 42.38 49.12
C PHE A 314 -35.52 43.20 47.86
N ALA A 315 -35.53 44.54 47.95
CA ALA A 315 -35.83 45.47 46.86
C ALA A 315 -37.17 45.18 46.12
N VAL A 316 -38.21 44.82 46.89
CA VAL A 316 -39.51 44.38 46.34
C VAL A 316 -40.51 45.56 46.32
N PRO A 317 -41.32 45.75 45.25
CA PRO A 317 -42.26 46.88 45.16
C PRO A 317 -43.44 46.80 46.13
N ASN A 318 -43.99 45.61 46.41
CA ASN A 318 -45.18 45.37 47.26
C ASN A 318 -44.94 44.24 48.27
N PHE A 319 -45.62 44.26 49.42
CA PHE A 319 -45.48 43.23 50.46
C PHE A 319 -45.90 41.83 49.97
N GLU A 320 -46.92 41.73 49.12
CA GLU A 320 -47.38 40.45 48.53
C GLU A 320 -46.29 39.72 47.73
N ALA A 321 -45.38 40.47 47.09
CA ALA A 321 -44.29 39.92 46.31
C ALA A 321 -43.06 39.52 47.15
N LEU A 322 -43.07 39.78 48.46
CA LEU A 322 -41.98 39.44 49.38
C LEU A 322 -41.85 37.92 49.55
N LEU A 323 -42.97 37.24 49.85
CA LEU A 323 -42.98 35.79 50.11
C LEU A 323 -42.57 34.96 48.87
N PRO A 324 -43.08 35.22 47.65
CA PRO A 324 -42.57 34.56 46.44
C PRO A 324 -41.08 34.78 46.20
N CYS A 325 -40.57 35.99 46.48
CA CYS A 325 -39.15 36.30 46.32
C CYS A 325 -38.28 35.49 47.30
N ILE A 326 -38.67 35.41 48.57
CA ILE A 326 -37.97 34.62 49.60
C ILE A 326 -37.98 33.13 49.24
N LEU A 327 -39.12 32.59 48.79
CA LEU A 327 -39.21 31.18 48.37
C LEU A 327 -38.36 30.86 47.13
N GLU A 328 -38.28 31.77 46.15
CA GLU A 328 -37.38 31.59 45.01
C GLU A 328 -35.91 31.74 45.39
N GLN A 329 -35.56 32.62 46.34
CA GLN A 329 -34.20 32.68 46.86
C GLN A 329 -33.80 31.40 47.60
N ASP A 330 -34.68 30.81 48.40
CA ASP A 330 -34.38 29.54 49.07
C ASP A 330 -34.26 28.38 48.06
N ARG A 331 -35.12 28.33 47.04
CA ARG A 331 -34.98 27.38 45.90
C ARG A 331 -33.62 27.54 45.19
N GLN A 332 -33.21 28.76 44.89
CA GLN A 332 -31.92 29.05 44.25
C GLN A 332 -30.74 28.67 45.14
N LYS A 333 -30.82 28.98 46.43
CA LYS A 333 -29.82 28.58 47.45
C LYS A 333 -29.69 27.06 47.55
N ASN A 334 -30.80 26.34 47.65
CA ASN A 334 -30.79 24.86 47.73
C ASN A 334 -30.19 24.25 46.46
N ARG A 335 -30.58 24.73 45.27
CA ARG A 335 -29.99 24.32 43.98
C ARG A 335 -28.48 24.62 43.90
N LEU A 336 -28.02 25.76 44.44
CA LEU A 336 -26.60 26.09 44.51
C LEU A 336 -25.84 25.22 45.51
N GLN A 337 -26.47 24.82 46.62
CA GLN A 337 -25.90 23.87 47.57
C GLN A 337 -25.76 22.46 46.97
N GLU A 338 -26.75 21.96 46.24
CA GLU A 338 -26.67 20.71 45.46
C GLU A 338 -25.56 20.76 44.40
N LEU A 339 -25.46 21.88 43.68
CA LEU A 339 -24.38 22.08 42.70
C LEU A 339 -23.00 22.12 43.37
N LEU A 340 -22.87 22.75 44.54
CA LEU A 340 -21.63 22.72 45.31
C LEU A 340 -21.30 21.30 45.80
N ALA A 341 -22.27 20.55 46.33
CA ALA A 341 -22.08 19.17 46.78
C ALA A 341 -21.56 18.28 45.64
N THR A 342 -22.26 18.26 44.49
CA THR A 342 -21.85 17.49 43.30
C THR A 342 -20.48 17.91 42.77
N MET A 343 -20.14 19.20 42.78
CA MET A 343 -18.80 19.69 42.41
C MET A 343 -17.71 19.28 43.42
N THR A 344 -18.03 19.22 44.72
CA THR A 344 -17.08 18.69 45.73
C THR A 344 -16.85 17.19 45.58
N GLU A 345 -17.89 16.39 45.32
CA GLU A 345 -17.75 14.97 45.01
C GLU A 345 -16.92 14.73 43.73
N TYR A 346 -17.16 15.52 42.69
CA TYR A 346 -16.38 15.46 41.45
C TYR A 346 -14.90 15.81 41.69
N ARG A 347 -14.61 16.87 42.45
CA ARG A 347 -13.25 17.23 42.86
C ARG A 347 -12.59 16.10 43.65
N ASP A 348 -13.31 15.51 44.60
CA ASP A 348 -12.75 14.50 45.51
C ASP A 348 -12.55 13.14 44.80
N THR A 349 -13.39 12.79 43.83
CA THR A 349 -13.15 11.64 42.94
C THR A 349 -11.96 11.88 41.99
N LEU A 350 -11.77 13.10 41.47
CA LEU A 350 -10.56 13.46 40.73
C LEU A 350 -9.30 13.39 41.59
N LEU A 351 -9.36 13.86 42.85
CA LEU A 351 -8.26 13.74 43.81
C LEU A 351 -7.93 12.27 44.11
N LYS A 352 -8.94 11.42 44.34
CA LYS A 352 -8.75 9.96 44.51
C LYS A 352 -8.09 9.33 43.27
N LYS A 353 -8.54 9.67 42.05
CA LYS A 353 -7.93 9.21 40.80
C LYS A 353 -6.47 9.69 40.65
N LYS A 354 -6.18 10.96 40.95
CA LYS A 354 -4.82 11.52 40.92
C LYS A 354 -3.90 10.81 41.91
N ASN A 355 -4.37 10.59 43.15
CA ASN A 355 -3.60 9.91 44.18
C ASN A 355 -3.34 8.43 43.82
N HIS A 356 -4.34 7.74 43.26
CA HIS A 356 -4.16 6.38 42.75
C HIS A 356 -3.17 6.34 41.59
N ALA A 357 -3.25 7.26 40.62
CA ALA A 357 -2.29 7.35 39.52
C ALA A 357 -0.87 7.66 40.00
N ALA A 358 -0.70 8.55 41.00
CA ALA A 358 0.59 8.83 41.61
C ALA A 358 1.17 7.61 42.35
N LEU A 359 0.33 6.83 43.03
CA LEU A 359 0.72 5.58 43.69
C LEU A 359 1.05 4.48 42.68
N MET A 360 0.28 4.34 41.59
CA MET A 360 0.62 3.42 40.50
C MET A 360 1.91 3.82 39.79
N HIS A 361 2.16 5.13 39.62
CA HIS A 361 3.43 5.62 39.08
C HIS A 361 4.62 5.30 40.02
N SER A 362 4.50 5.56 41.32
CA SER A 362 5.58 5.21 42.27
C SER A 362 5.78 3.70 42.38
N VAL A 363 4.70 2.90 42.33
CA VAL A 363 4.78 1.43 42.24
C VAL A 363 5.47 1.01 40.94
N MET A 364 5.15 1.56 39.77
CA MET A 364 5.85 1.20 38.52
C MET A 364 7.32 1.61 38.50
N VAL A 365 7.68 2.76 39.09
CA VAL A 365 9.07 3.22 39.19
C VAL A 365 9.89 2.35 40.17
N ASN A 366 9.27 1.91 41.27
CA ASN A 366 9.94 1.14 42.32
C ASN A 366 9.75 -0.39 42.17
N SER A 367 8.86 -0.82 41.28
CA SER A 367 8.65 -2.22 40.89
C SER A 367 9.83 -2.68 40.06
N MET A 368 10.89 -3.08 40.75
CA MET A 368 11.96 -3.91 40.23
C MET A 368 11.38 -5.26 39.78
N VAL A 369 10.78 -5.30 38.60
CA VAL A 369 10.56 -6.58 37.91
C VAL A 369 11.94 -7.09 37.53
N GLU A 370 12.28 -8.32 37.91
CA GLU A 370 13.62 -8.90 37.74
C GLU A 370 14.09 -8.79 36.27
N THR A 371 13.18 -9.00 35.33
CA THR A 371 13.38 -8.82 33.89
C THR A 371 13.85 -7.42 33.47
N THR A 372 13.57 -6.37 34.24
CA THR A 372 14.05 -5.00 33.95
C THR A 372 15.50 -4.77 34.40
N LEU A 373 15.97 -5.52 35.41
CA LEU A 373 17.39 -5.53 35.79
C LEU A 373 18.19 -6.37 34.79
N GLU A 374 17.67 -7.54 34.42
CA GLU A 374 18.22 -8.38 33.34
C GLU A 374 18.31 -7.62 32.02
N TYR A 375 17.22 -6.95 31.61
CA TYR A 375 17.22 -6.10 30.40
C TYR A 375 18.24 -4.96 30.49
N LYS A 376 18.41 -4.31 31.65
CA LYS A 376 19.45 -3.28 31.84
C LYS A 376 20.86 -3.86 31.81
N ALA A 377 21.07 -5.08 32.29
CA ALA A 377 22.35 -5.78 32.21
C ALA A 377 22.67 -6.19 30.77
N GLN A 378 21.76 -6.90 30.10
CA GLN A 378 21.86 -7.28 28.69
C GLN A 378 22.05 -6.06 27.79
N LYS A 379 21.34 -4.94 28.02
CA LYS A 379 21.56 -3.69 27.28
C LYS A 379 22.98 -3.14 27.44
N LYS A 380 23.57 -3.21 28.64
CA LYS A 380 24.96 -2.80 28.86
C LYS A 380 25.94 -3.74 28.15
N GLU A 381 25.73 -5.05 28.26
CA GLU A 381 26.56 -6.07 27.61
C GLU A 381 26.50 -5.99 26.07
N LEU A 382 25.33 -5.70 25.49
CA LEU A 382 25.18 -5.46 24.06
C LEU A 382 25.88 -4.17 23.62
N LEU A 383 25.83 -3.10 24.43
CA LEU A 383 26.55 -1.86 24.15
C LEU A 383 28.08 -2.03 24.22
N THR A 384 28.61 -2.84 25.14
CA THR A 384 30.06 -3.16 25.15
C THR A 384 30.45 -4.00 23.94
N LYS A 385 29.66 -5.02 23.58
CA LYS A 385 29.90 -5.82 22.36
C LYS A 385 29.85 -4.98 21.08
N ILE A 386 28.94 -4.00 20.98
CA ILE A 386 28.90 -3.09 19.83
C ILE A 386 30.18 -2.25 19.77
N ALA A 387 30.63 -1.68 20.90
CA ALA A 387 31.87 -0.90 20.94
C ALA A 387 33.11 -1.73 20.55
N GLU A 388 33.20 -2.99 21.00
CA GLU A 388 34.26 -3.94 20.62
C GLU A 388 34.25 -4.29 19.12
N GLN A 389 33.06 -4.40 18.50
CA GLN A 389 32.96 -4.62 17.06
C GLN A 389 33.32 -3.35 16.26
N GLU A 390 33.00 -2.15 16.78
CA GLU A 390 33.42 -0.89 16.16
C GLU A 390 34.93 -0.67 16.20
N THR A 391 35.62 -1.05 17.28
CA THR A 391 37.09 -1.01 17.33
C THR A 391 37.70 -2.03 16.38
N ARG A 392 37.20 -3.27 16.39
CA ARG A 392 37.67 -4.32 15.47
C ARG A 392 37.47 -3.96 14.00
N LYS A 393 36.38 -3.27 13.66
CA LYS A 393 36.15 -2.75 12.30
C LYS A 393 37.24 -1.74 11.90
N LYS A 394 37.55 -0.77 12.77
CA LYS A 394 38.60 0.23 12.52
C LYS A 394 39.97 -0.41 12.31
N GLU A 395 40.34 -1.39 13.13
CA GLU A 395 41.58 -2.16 12.98
C GLU A 395 41.66 -2.88 11.62
N VAL A 396 40.57 -3.52 11.19
CA VAL A 396 40.49 -4.18 9.86
C VAL A 396 40.57 -3.15 8.72
N ASP A 397 39.89 -2.02 8.84
CA ASP A 397 39.94 -0.94 7.85
C ASP A 397 41.37 -0.38 7.72
N GLU A 398 42.10 -0.19 8.84
CA GLU A 398 43.51 0.21 8.84
C GLU A 398 44.44 -0.80 8.16
N VAL A 399 44.27 -2.10 8.44
CA VAL A 399 45.05 -3.18 7.77
C VAL A 399 44.73 -3.24 6.27
N CYS A 400 43.47 -3.07 5.88
CA CYS A 400 43.06 -2.98 4.48
C CYS A 400 43.71 -1.77 3.78
N MET A 401 43.67 -0.58 4.39
CA MET A 401 44.31 0.63 3.85
C MET A 401 45.83 0.46 3.71
N HIS A 402 46.48 -0.21 4.66
CA HIS A 402 47.91 -0.54 4.56
C HIS A 402 48.20 -1.50 3.39
N ARG A 403 47.37 -2.54 3.22
CA ARG A 403 47.47 -3.48 2.08
C ARG A 403 47.23 -2.79 0.74
N TYR A 404 46.24 -1.90 0.63
CA TYR A 404 45.99 -1.12 -0.59
C TYR A 404 47.16 -0.20 -0.93
N LYS A 405 47.77 0.46 0.07
CA LYS A 405 48.96 1.30 -0.13
C LYS A 405 50.16 0.47 -0.62
N LEU A 406 50.42 -0.70 -0.03
CA LEU A 406 51.45 -1.63 -0.51
C LEU A 406 51.19 -2.09 -1.94
N LEU A 407 49.96 -2.49 -2.27
CA LEU A 407 49.59 -2.97 -3.61
C LEU A 407 49.70 -1.85 -4.66
N ALA A 408 49.35 -0.61 -4.30
CA ALA A 408 49.58 0.56 -5.14
C ALA A 408 51.09 0.80 -5.39
N MET A 409 51.94 0.69 -4.37
CA MET A 409 53.40 0.80 -4.52
C MET A 409 54.00 -0.30 -5.39
N VAL A 410 53.52 -1.54 -5.27
CA VAL A 410 53.92 -2.64 -6.16
C VAL A 410 53.48 -2.38 -7.60
N ARG A 411 52.25 -1.87 -7.80
CA ARG A 411 51.73 -1.54 -9.14
C ARG A 411 52.50 -0.39 -9.80
N THR A 412 52.84 0.67 -9.07
CA THR A 412 53.65 1.77 -9.63
C THR A 412 55.08 1.33 -9.95
N ALA A 413 55.69 0.46 -9.13
CA ALA A 413 56.99 -0.14 -9.42
C ALA A 413 56.95 -1.03 -10.69
N LEU A 414 55.92 -1.88 -10.84
CA LEU A 414 55.74 -2.71 -12.03
C LEU A 414 55.50 -1.87 -13.29
N LEU A 415 54.70 -0.80 -13.21
CA LEU A 415 54.50 0.13 -14.33
C LEU A 415 55.80 0.87 -14.70
N ALA A 416 56.61 1.27 -13.72
CA ALA A 416 57.93 1.85 -13.99
C ALA A 416 58.85 0.86 -14.73
N ILE A 417 58.94 -0.40 -14.26
CA ILE A 417 59.69 -1.47 -14.93
C ILE A 417 59.16 -1.69 -16.37
N TRP A 418 57.84 -1.69 -16.57
CA TRP A 418 57.25 -1.82 -17.90
C TRP A 418 57.65 -0.66 -18.84
N VAL A 419 57.62 0.59 -18.36
CA VAL A 419 58.10 1.76 -19.12
C VAL A 419 59.59 1.62 -19.46
N PHE A 420 60.43 1.13 -18.55
CA PHE A 420 61.83 0.83 -18.86
C PHE A 420 61.97 -0.23 -19.98
N THR A 421 61.06 -1.22 -20.07
CA THR A 421 61.06 -2.18 -21.21
C THR A 421 60.53 -1.60 -22.53
N LEU A 422 59.84 -0.45 -22.53
CA LEU A 422 59.38 0.22 -23.76
C LEU A 422 60.48 1.03 -24.46
N ILE A 423 61.46 1.52 -23.70
CA ILE A 423 62.65 2.20 -24.26
C ILE A 423 63.48 1.23 -25.11
N ILE A 424 63.33 -0.09 -24.88
CA ILE A 424 64.01 -1.16 -25.62
C ILE A 424 63.12 -1.68 -26.75
N ASN A 425 62.88 -0.84 -27.77
CA ASN A 425 62.35 -1.31 -29.05
C ASN A 425 63.49 -1.88 -29.91
N TYR A 426 63.32 -3.11 -30.40
CA TYR A 426 64.33 -3.84 -31.17
C TYR A 426 63.71 -4.35 -32.47
N ASP A 427 63.99 -3.68 -33.59
CA ASP A 427 63.67 -4.18 -34.93
C ASP A 427 64.69 -5.25 -35.35
N GLU A 428 64.24 -6.36 -35.94
CA GLU A 428 65.10 -7.49 -36.32
C GLU A 428 66.10 -7.12 -37.46
N PRO A 429 67.43 -7.16 -37.24
CA PRO A 429 68.38 -7.04 -38.33
C PRO A 429 68.61 -8.41 -38.99
N LYS A 430 68.02 -8.61 -40.18
CA LYS A 430 68.44 -9.69 -41.09
C LYS A 430 69.81 -9.38 -41.68
N GLY A 431 70.88 -9.76 -40.99
CA GLY A 431 72.25 -9.73 -41.55
C GLY A 431 73.34 -9.59 -40.50
N LYS A 432 74.49 -10.25 -40.73
CA LYS A 432 75.66 -10.16 -39.84
C LYS A 432 76.32 -8.78 -39.96
N GLY A 433 76.09 -7.92 -38.97
CA GLY A 433 76.80 -6.65 -38.79
C GLY A 433 76.70 -6.19 -37.33
N LYS A 434 77.82 -5.80 -36.72
CA LYS A 434 77.85 -5.29 -35.33
C LYS A 434 77.50 -3.80 -35.32
N GLY A 435 76.52 -3.40 -34.51
CA GLY A 435 76.26 -2.00 -34.19
C GLY A 435 74.91 -1.79 -33.51
N VAL A 436 74.94 -1.35 -32.25
CA VAL A 436 73.75 -0.75 -31.62
C VAL A 436 73.69 0.70 -32.09
N VAL A 437 72.63 1.06 -32.82
CA VAL A 437 72.33 2.45 -33.13
C VAL A 437 71.36 2.96 -32.07
N VAL A 438 71.87 3.77 -31.14
CA VAL A 438 71.00 4.63 -30.32
C VAL A 438 70.48 5.72 -31.24
N GLN A 439 69.16 5.81 -31.43
CA GLN A 439 68.58 6.91 -32.19
C GLN A 439 68.57 8.20 -31.34
N ASP A 440 69.07 9.29 -31.93
CA ASP A 440 68.85 10.65 -31.46
C ASP A 440 67.35 11.00 -31.44
N GLU A 441 66.96 11.92 -30.56
CA GLU A 441 65.58 12.23 -30.13
C GLU A 441 64.59 12.78 -31.20
N ARG A 442 64.85 12.61 -32.50
CA ARG A 442 64.07 13.27 -33.57
C ARG A 442 63.78 12.40 -34.80
N ALA A 443 62.93 11.39 -34.66
CA ALA A 443 61.79 11.12 -35.57
C ALA A 443 61.14 9.73 -35.38
N SER A 444 60.26 9.60 -34.38
CA SER A 444 59.24 8.53 -34.39
C SER A 444 58.00 9.00 -33.63
N LYS A 445 56.83 8.89 -34.29
CA LYS A 445 55.54 9.16 -33.63
C LYS A 445 55.37 8.15 -32.49
N PRO A 446 54.78 8.52 -31.33
CA PRO A 446 54.46 7.53 -30.32
C PRO A 446 53.53 6.48 -30.94
N GLN A 447 54.01 5.24 -31.02
CA GLN A 447 53.15 4.11 -31.36
C GLN A 447 52.05 4.08 -30.30
N GLN A 448 50.79 4.10 -30.75
CA GLN A 448 49.65 3.92 -29.87
C GLN A 448 49.79 2.54 -29.21
N ALA A 449 50.22 2.54 -27.95
CA ALA A 449 50.17 1.35 -27.13
C ALA A 449 48.69 0.95 -27.05
N ALA A 450 48.37 -0.23 -27.56
CA ALA A 450 47.01 -0.74 -27.50
C ALA A 450 46.50 -0.69 -26.05
N GLU A 451 45.25 -0.32 -25.87
CA GLU A 451 44.53 -0.34 -24.60
C GLU A 451 44.35 -1.80 -24.15
N GLN A 452 45.41 -2.39 -23.60
CA GLN A 452 45.37 -3.66 -22.89
C GLN A 452 45.12 -3.35 -21.42
N ASP A 453 44.19 -4.07 -20.80
CA ASP A 453 43.73 -3.85 -19.42
C ASP A 453 44.88 -3.76 -18.40
N TYR A 454 45.34 -2.54 -18.13
CA TYR A 454 46.40 -2.23 -17.15
C TYR A 454 45.91 -2.39 -15.70
N THR A 455 44.71 -2.92 -15.50
CA THR A 455 44.02 -3.22 -14.24
C THR A 455 44.64 -4.41 -13.50
N ASN A 456 45.13 -5.42 -14.23
CA ASN A 456 45.69 -6.64 -13.63
C ASN A 456 47.22 -6.59 -13.50
N ALA A 457 47.75 -6.71 -12.28
CA ALA A 457 49.20 -6.72 -12.05
C ALA A 457 49.90 -7.95 -12.66
N LEU A 458 49.20 -9.09 -12.77
CA LEU A 458 49.75 -10.34 -13.31
C LEU A 458 50.00 -10.27 -14.83
N THR A 459 49.12 -9.63 -15.60
CA THR A 459 49.32 -9.46 -17.05
C THR A 459 50.48 -8.51 -17.35
N ILE A 460 50.70 -7.51 -16.50
CA ILE A 460 51.87 -6.63 -16.54
C ILE A 460 53.15 -7.44 -16.26
N ILE A 461 53.16 -8.32 -15.24
CA ILE A 461 54.31 -9.18 -14.93
C ILE A 461 54.64 -10.11 -16.10
N GLU A 462 53.66 -10.81 -16.67
CA GLU A 462 53.90 -11.68 -17.83
C GLU A 462 54.47 -10.93 -19.04
N ALA A 463 54.01 -9.70 -19.29
CA ALA A 463 54.49 -8.87 -20.39
C ALA A 463 55.93 -8.37 -20.15
N ILE A 464 56.25 -7.99 -18.91
CA ILE A 464 57.61 -7.64 -18.48
C ILE A 464 58.53 -8.87 -18.60
N GLU A 465 58.12 -10.02 -18.08
CA GLU A 465 58.93 -11.24 -18.05
C GLU A 465 59.30 -11.70 -19.47
N LYS A 466 58.33 -11.78 -20.39
CA LYS A 466 58.54 -12.12 -21.81
C LYS A 466 59.45 -11.14 -22.56
N ARG A 467 59.57 -9.89 -22.10
CA ARG A 467 60.49 -8.88 -22.65
C ARG A 467 61.87 -8.98 -22.00
N LEU A 468 61.95 -9.12 -20.68
CA LEU A 468 63.20 -9.29 -19.95
C LEU A 468 63.93 -10.59 -20.33
N THR A 469 63.24 -11.71 -20.56
CA THR A 469 63.92 -12.94 -21.05
C THR A 469 64.58 -12.72 -22.41
N LYS A 470 63.96 -11.94 -23.30
CA LYS A 470 64.57 -11.60 -24.61
C LYS A 470 65.80 -10.71 -24.45
N VAL A 471 65.75 -9.72 -23.56
CA VAL A 471 66.89 -8.84 -23.23
C VAL A 471 68.03 -9.64 -22.59
N ILE A 472 67.74 -10.51 -21.61
CA ILE A 472 68.73 -11.37 -20.94
C ILE A 472 69.40 -12.32 -21.94
N ASN A 473 68.62 -12.97 -22.82
CA ASN A 473 69.16 -13.85 -23.86
C ASN A 473 70.05 -13.11 -24.88
N TYR A 474 69.83 -11.80 -25.10
CA TYR A 474 70.67 -10.98 -25.97
C TYR A 474 71.95 -10.48 -25.27
N ILE A 475 71.86 -10.15 -23.97
CA ILE A 475 72.99 -9.69 -23.15
C ILE A 475 73.95 -10.85 -22.79
N ALA A 476 73.48 -12.11 -22.81
CA ALA A 476 74.27 -13.30 -22.48
C ALA A 476 75.55 -13.51 -23.31
N GLY A 477 75.79 -12.73 -24.37
CA GLY A 477 77.03 -12.71 -25.16
C GLY A 477 77.82 -11.39 -25.11
N PHE A 478 77.49 -10.45 -24.22
CA PHE A 478 78.11 -9.11 -24.14
C PHE A 478 78.78 -8.87 -22.77
N GLU A 479 80.12 -8.79 -22.75
CA GLU A 479 80.86 -8.32 -21.59
C GLU A 479 80.93 -6.78 -21.59
N LEU A 480 80.24 -6.11 -20.65
CA LEU A 480 80.31 -4.65 -20.51
C LEU A 480 81.56 -4.21 -19.74
N THR A 481 82.33 -3.31 -20.34
CA THR A 481 83.44 -2.59 -19.71
C THR A 481 82.94 -1.72 -18.53
N GLN A 482 83.81 -1.52 -17.53
CA GLN A 482 83.43 -0.90 -16.26
C GLN A 482 82.92 0.55 -16.40
N GLU A 483 83.50 1.34 -17.31
CA GLU A 483 83.05 2.71 -17.63
C GLU A 483 81.63 2.75 -18.23
N GLN A 484 81.28 1.77 -19.08
CA GLN A 484 79.93 1.68 -19.67
C GLN A 484 78.88 1.34 -18.62
N LYS A 485 79.25 0.54 -17.60
CA LYS A 485 78.38 0.28 -16.44
C LYS A 485 78.13 1.56 -15.65
N GLU A 486 79.15 2.36 -15.36
CA GLU A 486 78.98 3.63 -14.64
C GLU A 486 78.14 4.66 -15.43
N GLN A 487 78.30 4.73 -16.75
CA GLN A 487 77.45 5.57 -17.60
C GLN A 487 75.99 5.07 -17.61
N ALA A 488 75.77 3.75 -17.70
CA ALA A 488 74.44 3.16 -17.61
C ALA A 488 73.78 3.38 -16.24
N TYR A 489 74.53 3.30 -15.13
CA TYR A 489 74.04 3.63 -13.80
C TYR A 489 73.67 5.11 -13.67
N LYS A 490 74.48 6.03 -14.21
CA LYS A 490 74.15 7.48 -14.23
C LYS A 490 72.91 7.78 -15.08
N LEU A 491 72.72 7.09 -16.20
CA LEU A 491 71.48 7.17 -17.00
C LEU A 491 70.26 6.60 -16.25
N PHE A 492 70.43 5.46 -15.56
CA PHE A 492 69.37 4.86 -14.74
C PHE A 492 68.97 5.76 -13.56
N GLU A 493 69.92 6.40 -12.88
CA GLU A 493 69.63 7.43 -11.87
C GLU A 493 68.98 8.68 -12.47
N GLY A 494 69.37 9.08 -13.68
CA GLY A 494 68.77 10.19 -14.41
C GLY A 494 67.29 9.95 -14.74
N ILE A 495 66.95 8.77 -15.28
CA ILE A 495 65.57 8.43 -15.66
C ILE A 495 64.70 8.17 -14.42
N ASN A 496 65.24 7.60 -13.33
CA ASN A 496 64.49 7.46 -12.07
C ASN A 496 64.14 8.80 -11.39
N ARG A 497 64.72 9.94 -11.83
CA ARG A 497 64.28 11.29 -11.42
C ARG A 497 63.06 11.79 -12.23
N TYR A 498 62.67 11.11 -13.29
CA TYR A 498 61.59 11.48 -14.21
C TYR A 498 60.25 10.69 -14.14
N PRO A 499 59.71 10.29 -12.97
CA PRO A 499 58.33 9.77 -12.87
C PRO A 499 57.33 10.85 -12.38
N LYS A 500 57.37 12.08 -12.91
CA LYS A 500 56.45 13.18 -12.51
C LYS A 500 55.88 14.08 -13.61
N SER A 501 56.37 14.04 -14.86
CA SER A 501 55.99 15.03 -15.89
C SER A 501 55.24 14.47 -17.11
N LEU A 502 54.95 13.16 -17.17
CA LEU A 502 54.31 12.51 -18.32
C LEU A 502 52.80 12.24 -18.17
N PHE A 503 52.21 12.61 -17.02
CA PHE A 503 50.78 12.48 -16.75
C PHE A 503 50.07 13.82 -16.45
N SER A 504 50.75 14.95 -16.68
CA SER A 504 50.16 16.29 -16.59
C SER A 504 49.58 16.70 -17.95
N ARG A 505 48.46 16.06 -18.35
CA ARG A 505 47.68 16.52 -19.50
C ARG A 505 46.18 16.39 -19.21
N GLU A 506 45.51 17.53 -19.38
CA GLU A 506 44.05 17.72 -19.32
C GLU A 506 43.41 17.42 -17.95
N GLU A 507 43.42 18.46 -17.09
CA GLU A 507 42.42 18.66 -16.02
C GLU A 507 41.04 18.93 -16.64
N ASP A 508 40.50 17.99 -17.41
CA ASP A 508 39.11 18.02 -17.86
C ASP A 508 38.27 17.17 -16.90
N THR A 509 37.59 17.88 -15.99
CA THR A 509 36.52 17.43 -15.09
C THR A 509 36.22 15.92 -15.09
N GLU A 510 36.78 15.18 -14.12
CA GLU A 510 36.26 13.87 -13.75
C GLU A 510 34.88 14.03 -13.09
N ASP A 511 33.86 14.11 -13.94
CA ASP A 511 32.56 13.51 -13.60
C ASP A 511 32.83 12.07 -13.17
N SER A 512 32.45 11.76 -11.93
CA SER A 512 32.86 10.54 -11.24
C SER A 512 32.57 9.27 -12.07
N LEU A 513 33.62 8.64 -12.59
CA LEU A 513 33.59 7.32 -13.23
C LEU A 513 33.28 6.16 -12.24
N LEU A 514 32.89 6.50 -11.00
CA LEU A 514 32.31 5.62 -9.99
C LEU A 514 30.83 5.95 -9.68
N GLY A 515 30.22 6.92 -10.36
CA GLY A 515 28.86 7.41 -10.11
C GLY A 515 27.70 6.43 -10.40
N GLY A 516 28.00 5.19 -10.82
CA GLY A 516 27.00 4.17 -11.18
C GLY A 516 26.90 2.95 -10.25
N PHE A 517 27.93 2.65 -9.44
CA PHE A 517 27.94 1.46 -8.59
C PHE A 517 27.39 1.73 -7.18
N VAL A 518 26.06 1.85 -7.10
CA VAL A 518 25.36 1.65 -5.83
C VAL A 518 25.23 0.15 -5.60
N MET A 519 25.98 -0.39 -4.63
CA MET A 519 25.65 -1.69 -4.06
C MET A 519 24.38 -1.53 -3.21
N GLU A 520 23.22 -1.73 -3.83
CA GLU A 520 21.93 -1.74 -3.13
C GLU A 520 21.84 -3.03 -2.30
N ASP A 521 22.08 -2.91 -1.00
CA ASP A 521 21.78 -3.95 -0.01
C ASP A 521 20.23 -4.09 0.07
N PRO A 522 19.65 -5.25 -0.29
CA PRO A 522 18.20 -5.41 -0.36
C PRO A 522 17.48 -5.26 1.00
N ASN A 523 18.21 -5.23 2.11
CA ASN A 523 17.64 -4.95 3.44
C ASN A 523 17.66 -3.46 3.84
N VAL A 524 18.28 -2.57 3.06
CA VAL A 524 18.43 -1.14 3.38
C VAL A 524 17.68 -0.28 2.36
N LEU A 525 16.57 0.32 2.80
CA LEU A 525 15.71 1.18 1.97
C LEU A 525 16.49 2.30 1.28
N SER A 526 16.40 2.37 -0.05
CA SER A 526 17.10 3.37 -0.85
C SER A 526 16.63 4.79 -0.53
N ARG A 527 17.49 5.81 -0.68
CA ARG A 527 17.15 7.22 -0.39
C ARG A 527 15.93 7.71 -1.18
N LEU A 528 15.70 7.15 -2.38
CA LEU A 528 14.52 7.41 -3.20
C LEU A 528 13.25 6.77 -2.60
N GLU A 529 13.35 5.55 -2.09
CA GLU A 529 12.24 4.85 -1.41
C GLU A 529 11.91 5.47 -0.06
N ILE A 530 12.93 5.89 0.71
CA ILE A 530 12.75 6.68 1.92
C ILE A 530 11.99 7.95 1.56
N LYS A 531 12.43 8.74 0.57
CA LYS A 531 11.68 9.93 0.11
C LYS A 531 10.26 9.60 -0.36
N LYS A 532 10.04 8.47 -1.02
CA LYS A 532 8.72 8.04 -1.51
C LYS A 532 7.79 7.66 -0.35
N LYS A 533 8.28 6.94 0.65
CA LYS A 533 7.58 6.62 1.90
C LYS A 533 7.37 7.87 2.78
N SER A 534 8.34 8.77 2.87
CA SER A 534 8.19 10.07 3.54
C SER A 534 7.12 10.92 2.87
N LYS A 535 7.06 10.91 1.52
CA LYS A 535 6.00 11.60 0.78
C LYS A 535 4.64 10.93 1.02
N GLN A 536 4.54 9.61 0.94
CA GLN A 536 3.30 8.89 1.26
C GLN A 536 2.83 9.13 2.71
N LEU A 537 3.74 9.19 3.68
CA LEU A 537 3.42 9.57 5.06
C LEU A 537 3.02 11.04 5.18
N TYR A 538 3.64 11.95 4.42
CA TYR A 538 3.23 13.35 4.37
C TYR A 538 1.84 13.50 3.76
N ASP A 539 1.56 12.81 2.65
CA ASP A 539 0.27 12.80 1.95
C ASP A 539 -0.84 12.11 2.80
N LEU A 540 -0.48 11.17 3.70
CA LEU A 540 -1.40 10.57 4.70
C LEU A 540 -1.59 11.44 5.96
N CYS A 541 -0.59 12.25 6.33
CA CYS A 541 -0.64 13.16 7.48
C CYS A 541 -1.16 14.56 7.10
N SER A 542 -1.22 14.91 5.81
CA SER A 542 -1.95 16.07 5.30
C SER A 542 -3.44 15.77 5.35
N VAL A 543 -4.01 15.90 6.56
CA VAL A 543 -5.44 15.81 6.83
C VAL A 543 -6.20 16.78 5.92
N ASP A 544 -7.19 16.27 5.17
CA ASP A 544 -8.12 17.10 4.42
C ASP A 544 -8.76 18.15 5.34
N PRO A 545 -8.75 19.45 4.98
CA PRO A 545 -9.25 20.51 5.85
C PRO A 545 -10.77 20.44 6.14
N ASP A 546 -11.49 19.55 5.45
CA ASP A 546 -12.94 19.36 5.56
C ASP A 546 -13.38 18.29 6.59
N LEU A 547 -12.45 17.64 7.30
CA LEU A 547 -12.74 16.61 8.32
C LEU A 547 -12.43 17.06 9.77
N ILE A 548 -12.60 18.35 10.07
CA ILE A 548 -12.55 18.88 11.45
C ILE A 548 -13.98 18.90 12.04
N PRO A 549 -14.25 18.21 13.17
CA PRO A 549 -15.53 18.30 13.87
C PRO A 549 -15.86 19.72 14.33
N ASP A 550 -17.10 20.16 14.13
CA ASP A 550 -17.50 21.59 14.08
C ASP A 550 -17.60 22.31 15.45
N ASP A 551 -17.14 21.68 16.54
CA ASP A 551 -17.39 22.11 17.94
C ASP A 551 -16.52 23.28 18.46
N LYS A 552 -15.71 23.93 17.62
CA LYS A 552 -14.82 25.05 18.05
C LYS A 552 -15.01 26.39 17.33
N LYS A 553 -16.14 26.63 16.67
CA LYS A 553 -16.45 27.94 16.03
C LYS A 553 -17.30 28.92 16.86
N LYS A 554 -17.64 28.60 18.12
CA LYS A 554 -18.49 29.47 18.98
C LYS A 554 -17.78 30.03 20.23
N SER A 555 -16.73 30.85 20.04
CA SER A 555 -16.16 31.63 21.16
C SER A 555 -15.55 33.01 20.82
N SER A 556 -15.29 33.34 19.54
CA SER A 556 -14.52 34.54 19.15
C SER A 556 -15.33 35.73 18.60
N LYS A 557 -16.66 35.76 18.76
CA LYS A 557 -17.50 36.91 18.36
C LYS A 557 -18.46 37.37 19.46
N LYS A 558 -17.93 38.04 20.50
CA LYS A 558 -18.65 39.04 21.33
C LYS A 558 -17.69 39.82 22.25
N LYS A 559 -16.97 40.80 21.67
CA LYS A 559 -16.35 41.94 22.38
C LYS A 559 -15.92 43.01 21.37
N LYS A 560 -16.88 43.79 20.88
CA LYS A 560 -16.73 45.10 20.21
C LYS A 560 -18.10 45.68 19.86
N LYS A 561 -18.75 46.26 20.87
CA LYS A 561 -19.57 47.49 20.84
C LYS A 561 -19.80 47.87 22.30
#